data_AF-A0A3S5IX91-F1
#
_entry.id   AF-A0A3S5IX91-F1
#
_cell.length_a   1.000
_cell.length_b   1.000
_cell.length_c   1.000
_cell.angle_alpha   90.00
_cell.angle_beta   90.00
_cell.angle_gamma   90.00
#
_symmetry.space_group_name_H-M   'P 1'
#
loop_
_entity.id
_entity.type
_entity.pdbx_description
1 polymer ?
#
loop_
_entity_poly.entity_id
_entity_poly.type
_entity_poly.pdbx_seq_one_letter_code
_entity_poly.pdbx_strand_id
1 'polypeptide(L)' 'MTIAVGRAPQRGWFDVLDDWLKRDRFVFVGWSGILLLPTAYLAIGGWLTGTTFVTS' A
#
# COMPACT_ATOMS: atom_id res chain seq x y z
N MET A 1 -2.84 36.16 25.96
CA MET A 1 -3.23 35.04 25.08
C MET A 1 -2.15 34.87 24.02
N THR A 2 -1.11 34.11 24.36
CA THR A 2 0.09 33.95 23.54
C THR A 2 -0.11 32.69 22.70
N ILE A 3 -0.39 32.84 21.42
CA ILE A 3 -0.53 31.72 20.50
C ILE A 3 0.89 31.30 20.11
N ALA A 4 1.40 30.24 20.73
CA ALA A 4 2.57 29.55 20.23
C ALA A 4 2.21 28.96 18.87
N VAL A 5 2.59 29.65 17.79
CA VAL A 5 2.56 29.09 16.44
C VAL A 5 3.58 27.96 16.43
N GLY A 6 3.12 26.76 16.78
CA GLY A 6 3.87 25.53 16.59
C GLY A 6 4.23 25.44 15.11
N ARG A 7 5.54 25.39 14.83
CA ARG A 7 6.12 25.22 13.50
C ARG A 7 5.30 24.18 12.72
N ALA A 8 4.66 24.59 11.61
CA ALA A 8 3.95 23.65 10.77
C ALA A 8 4.92 22.51 10.41
N PRO A 9 4.55 21.22 10.63
CA PRO A 9 5.42 20.12 10.26
C PRO A 9 5.71 20.25 8.77
N GLN A 10 6.99 20.25 8.42
CA GLN A 10 7.45 20.37 7.05
C GLN A 10 7.03 19.10 6.32
N ARG A 11 5.92 19.17 5.58
CA ARG A 11 5.31 18.03 4.87
C ARG A 11 6.37 17.37 3.99
N GLY A 12 6.83 16.19 4.43
CA GLY A 12 7.85 15.43 3.73
C GLY A 12 7.26 14.69 2.55
N TRP A 13 8.11 14.22 1.64
CA TRP A 13 7.69 13.30 0.58
C TRP A 13 7.04 12.02 1.16
N PHE A 14 7.45 11.63 2.37
CA PHE A 14 6.88 10.50 3.10
C PHE A 14 5.42 10.74 3.50
N ASP A 15 5.07 11.95 3.94
CA ASP A 15 3.68 12.31 4.28
C ASP A 15 2.80 12.30 3.02
N VAL A 16 3.34 12.76 1.89
CA VAL A 16 2.65 12.71 0.59
C VAL A 16 2.42 11.26 0.15
N LEU A 17 3.39 10.38 0.37
CA LEU A 17 3.26 8.95 0.07
C LEU A 17 2.23 8.29 0.99
N ASP A 18 2.25 8.58 2.29
CA ASP A 18 1.29 8.07 3.28
C ASP A 18 -0.14 8.47 2.93
N ASP A 19 -0.36 9.76 2.61
CA ASP A 19 -1.65 10.30 2.17
C ASP A 19 -2.15 9.62 0.89
N TRP A 20 -1.26 9.39 -0.09
CA TRP A 20 -1.61 8.71 -1.34
C TRP A 20 -1.98 7.24 -1.13
N LEU A 21 -1.27 6.57 -0.24
CA LEU A 21 -1.42 5.14 0.02
C LEU A 21 -2.70 4.83 0.81
N LYS A 22 -3.08 5.73 1.73
CA LYS A 22 -4.31 5.64 2.53
C LYS A 22 -5.53 6.29 1.87
N ARG A 23 -5.36 6.86 0.68
CA ARG A 23 -6.46 7.51 -0.05
C ARG A 23 -7.61 6.53 -0.27
N ASP A 24 -8.82 6.96 0.04
CA ASP A 24 -10.04 6.21 -0.21
C ASP A 24 -10.24 6.04 -1.72
N ARG A 25 -10.14 4.79 -2.18
CA ARG A 25 -10.23 4.37 -3.58
C ARG A 25 -10.93 3.01 -3.61
N PHE A 26 -11.44 2.62 -4.78
CA PHE A 26 -12.20 1.37 -4.94
C PHE A 26 -11.51 0.13 -4.35
N VAL A 27 -10.18 0.02 -4.49
CA VAL A 27 -9.37 -0.97 -3.78
C VAL A 27 -8.37 -0.24 -2.89
N PHE A 28 -8.65 -0.21 -1.58
CA PHE A 28 -7.74 0.33 -0.60
C PHE A 28 -6.37 -0.38 -0.65
N VAL A 29 -5.29 0.39 -0.66
CA VAL A 29 -3.93 -0.15 -0.63
C VAL A 29 -3.38 -0.12 0.78
N GLY A 30 -3.16 1.07 1.35
CA GLY A 30 -2.49 1.21 2.65
C GLY A 30 -1.07 0.62 2.66
N TRP A 31 -0.37 0.75 3.79
CA TRP A 31 0.98 0.18 3.93
C TRP A 31 0.98 -1.35 3.85
N SER A 32 -0.07 -1.99 4.33
CA SER A 32 -0.28 -3.44 4.19
C SER A 32 -0.42 -3.87 2.73
N GLY A 33 -1.05 -3.06 1.88
CA GLY A 33 -1.27 -3.38 0.47
C GLY A 33 0.01 -3.51 -0.35
N ILE A 34 1.09 -2.84 0.06
CA ILE A 34 2.40 -2.95 -0.61
C ILE A 34 2.91 -4.39 -0.55
N LEU A 35 2.68 -5.09 0.56
CA LEU A 35 3.08 -6.49 0.71
C LEU A 35 1.95 -7.43 0.24
N LEU A 36 0.70 -7.13 0.60
CA LEU A 36 -0.43 -8.00 0.36
C LEU A 36 -0.73 -8.19 -1.14
N LEU A 37 -0.71 -7.11 -1.93
CA LEU A 37 -1.02 -7.19 -3.36
C LEU A 37 -0.05 -8.09 -4.14
N PRO A 38 1.29 -7.91 -4.07
CA PRO A 38 2.20 -8.76 -4.81
C PRO A 38 2.19 -10.21 -4.30
N THR A 39 2.13 -10.43 -2.98
CA THR A 39 2.14 -11.80 -2.44
C THR A 39 0.85 -12.55 -2.80
N ALA A 40 -0.31 -11.91 -2.67
CA ALA A 40 -1.58 -12.54 -3.05
C ALA A 40 -1.63 -12.82 -4.55
N TYR A 41 -1.17 -11.87 -5.37
CA TYR A 41 -1.12 -12.04 -6.82
C TYR A 41 -0.23 -13.21 -7.24
N LEU A 42 0.98 -13.32 -6.68
CA LEU A 42 1.91 -14.40 -6.98
C LEU A 42 1.43 -15.76 -6.46
N ALA A 43 0.81 -15.81 -5.28
CA ALA A 43 0.28 -17.05 -4.74
C ALA A 43 -0.86 -17.61 -5.63
N ILE A 44 -1.82 -16.76 -5.98
CA ILE A 44 -2.95 -17.15 -6.85
C ILE A 44 -2.43 -17.47 -8.25
N GLY A 45 -1.57 -16.63 -8.82
CA GLY A 45 -0.98 -16.84 -10.14
C GLY A 45 -0.16 -18.12 -10.21
N GLY A 46 0.61 -18.43 -9.15
CA GLY A 46 1.39 -19.66 -9.03
C GLY A 46 0.49 -20.91 -8.97
N TRP A 47 -0.60 -20.84 -8.21
CA TRP A 47 -1.58 -21.93 -8.16
C TRP A 47 -2.25 -22.16 -9.53
N LEU A 48 -2.75 -21.09 -10.17
CA LEU A 48 -3.38 -21.19 -11.48
C LEU A 48 -2.42 -21.72 -12.55
N THR A 49 -1.16 -21.26 -12.53
CA THR A 49 -0.12 -21.75 -13.45
C THR A 49 0.19 -23.21 -13.18
N GLY A 50 0.32 -23.59 -11.91
CA GLY A 50 0.58 -24.96 -11.48
C GLY A 50 -0.49 -25.92 -11.96
N THR A 51 -1.77 -25.61 -11.71
CA THR A 51 -2.89 -26.46 -12.13
C THR A 51 -3.07 -26.54 -13.64
N THR A 52 -2.62 -25.52 -14.38
CA THR A 52 -2.82 -25.46 -15.84
C THR A 52 -1.70 -26.13 -16.62
N PHE A 53 -0.45 -26.01 -16.15
CA PHE A 53 0.72 -26.34 -16.97
C PHE A 53 1.73 -27.27 -16.31
N VAL A 54 1.67 -27.51 -14.99
CA VAL A 54 2.73 -28.19 -14.25
C VAL A 54 2.29 -29.59 -13.82
N THR A 55 3.11 -30.60 -14.13
CA THR A 55 2.95 -31.97 -13.62
C THR A 55 3.57 -32.13 -12.24
N SER A 56 3.10 -33.10 -11.45
CA SER A 56 3.64 -33.45 -10.13
C SER A 56 4.86 -34.36 -10.21
#